data_AF-A0A6B2G7W3-F1
#
_entry.id   AF-A0A6B2G7W3-F1
#
_cell.length_a   1.000
_cell.length_b   1.000
_cell.length_c   1.000
_cell.angle_alpha   90.00
_cell.angle_beta   90.00
_cell.angle_gamma   90.00
#
_symmetry.space_group_name_H-M   'P 1'
#
loop_
_entity.id
_entity.type
_entity.pdbx_description
1 polymer ?
#
loop_
_entity_poly.entity_id
_entity_poly.type
_entity_poly.pdbx_seq_one_letter_code
_entity_poly.pdbx_strand_id
1 'polypeptide(L)'
;IPIYQPYFSGSTSKVIASMGSMSVYDDILDQTLKVNSQSQITSFPANFIHSLDATHMILTCLSCKQQGITFSSVHDSYWTHPCFVDQLNQIIRKAFCDTHS
;
A
#
# COMPACT_ATOMS: atom_id res chain seq x y z
N ILE A 1 2.88 7.00 -7.96
CA ILE A 1 2.00 7.37 -6.81
C ILE A 1 2.92 7.81 -5.68
N PRO A 2 2.75 9.00 -5.08
CA PRO A 2 3.56 9.40 -3.94
C PRO A 2 3.20 8.51 -2.72
N ILE A 3 4.22 7.96 -2.05
CA ILE A 3 4.06 7.17 -0.82
C ILE A 3 4.71 7.94 0.33
N TYR A 4 3.96 8.08 1.42
CA TYR A 4 4.41 8.72 2.65
C TYR A 4 4.31 7.72 3.80
N GLN A 5 5.33 7.68 4.67
CA GLN A 5 5.37 6.80 5.83
C GLN A 5 4.94 7.55 7.10
N PRO A 6 3.71 7.34 7.62
CA PRO A 6 3.16 8.15 8.71
C PRO A 6 3.57 7.64 10.10
N TYR A 7 4.84 7.28 10.30
CA TYR A 7 5.32 6.83 11.62
C TYR A 7 5.77 8.03 12.46
N PHE A 8 4.86 8.48 13.32
CA PHE A 8 5.08 9.53 14.31
C PHE A 8 5.10 8.98 15.73
N SER A 9 5.66 9.75 16.64
CA SER A 9 5.59 9.46 18.07
C SER A 9 4.16 9.73 18.53
N GLY A 10 3.47 8.72 19.05
CA GLY A 10 2.12 8.89 19.58
C GLY A 10 2.07 9.85 20.76
N SER A 11 1.04 10.68 20.81
CA SER A 11 0.65 11.38 22.03
C SER A 11 -0.59 10.74 22.61
N THR A 12 -0.61 10.54 23.92
CA THR A 12 -1.81 10.11 24.63
C THR A 12 -2.35 11.32 25.37
N SER A 13 -3.56 11.74 25.01
CA SER A 13 -4.29 12.78 25.74
C SER A 13 -5.23 12.18 26.75
N LYS A 14 -5.31 12.79 27.93
CA LYS A 14 -6.28 12.42 28.95
C LYS A 14 -7.56 13.22 28.72
N VAL A 15 -8.62 12.54 28.32
CA VAL A 15 -9.94 13.14 28.18
C VAL A 15 -10.70 12.96 29.49
N ILE A 16 -11.12 14.08 30.09
CA ILE A 16 -11.92 14.08 31.32
C ILE A 16 -13.38 14.28 30.92
N ALA A 17 -14.23 13.31 31.27
CA ALA A 17 -15.67 13.35 31.08
C ALA A 17 -16.38 13.26 32.44
N SER A 18 -17.68 13.57 32.45
CA SER A 18 -18.52 13.50 33.66
C SER A 18 -18.55 12.10 34.30
N MET A 19 -18.35 11.04 33.49
CA MET A 19 -18.32 9.64 33.93
C MET A 19 -16.94 9.13 34.36
N GLY A 20 -15.90 9.96 34.27
CA GLY A 20 -14.53 9.58 34.60
C GLY A 20 -13.51 10.09 33.58
N SER A 21 -12.26 9.71 33.75
CA SER A 21 -11.18 10.07 32.82
C SER A 21 -10.69 8.87 32.02
N MET A 22 -10.50 9.05 30.72
CA MET A 22 -9.96 8.04 29.80
C MET A 22 -8.72 8.59 29.09
N SER A 23 -7.70 7.75 28.95
CA SER A 23 -6.56 8.05 28.08
C SER A 23 -6.93 7.67 26.66
N VAL A 24 -6.88 8.64 25.75
CA VAL A 24 -7.13 8.47 24.33
C VAL A 24 -5.81 8.61 23.60
N TYR A 25 -5.52 7.67 22.71
CA TYR A 25 -4.42 7.82 21.79
C TYR A 25 -4.83 8.84 20.73
N ASP A 26 -4.12 9.97 20.67
CA ASP A 26 -4.36 10.96 19.64
C ASP A 26 -3.75 10.44 18.35
N ASP A 27 -4.59 9.79 17.56
CA ASP A 27 -4.27 9.35 16.20
C ASP A 27 -4.45 10.47 15.17
N ILE A 28 -4.57 11.73 15.65
CA ILE A 28 -4.61 12.88 14.76
C ILE A 28 -3.27 12.88 14.05
N LEU A 29 -3.31 12.77 12.71
CA LEU A 29 -2.23 13.01 11.75
C LEU A 29 -1.77 14.48 11.84
N ASP A 30 -1.48 14.93 13.05
CA ASP A 30 -0.99 16.25 13.30
C ASP A 30 0.47 16.23 12.88
N GLN A 31 0.76 16.94 11.78
CA GLN A 31 2.11 17.07 11.23
C GLN A 31 3.08 17.76 12.23
N THR A 32 2.57 18.16 13.39
CA THR A 32 3.31 18.67 14.55
C THR A 32 3.98 17.57 15.36
N LEU A 33 3.53 16.31 15.26
CA LEU A 33 4.09 15.20 16.03
C LEU A 33 5.51 14.88 15.56
N LYS A 34 6.39 14.61 16.52
CA LYS A 34 7.78 14.26 16.24
C LYS A 34 7.86 12.91 15.54
N VAL A 35 8.55 12.84 14.41
CA VAL A 35 8.82 11.60 13.67
C VAL A 35 9.47 10.55 14.58
N ASN A 36 8.97 9.31 14.53
CA ASN A 36 9.59 8.17 15.20
C ASN A 36 10.64 7.56 14.28
N SER A 37 11.91 7.98 14.43
CA SER A 37 13.01 7.56 13.56
C SER A 37 13.20 6.03 13.50
N GLN A 38 13.04 5.33 14.62
CA GLN A 38 13.22 3.88 14.69
C GLN A 38 12.14 3.15 13.87
N SER A 39 10.88 3.53 14.02
CA SER A 39 9.78 2.92 13.27
C SER A 39 9.89 3.22 11.77
N GLN A 40 10.30 4.43 11.39
CA GLN A 40 10.56 4.79 10.00
C GLN A 40 11.63 3.88 9.37
N ILE A 41 12.80 3.75 10.02
CA ILE A 41 13.91 2.94 9.51
C ILE A 41 13.51 1.47 9.37
N THR A 42 12.86 0.91 10.38
CA THR A 42 12.50 -0.52 10.39
C THR A 42 11.40 -0.86 9.39
N SER A 43 10.50 0.07 9.12
CA SER A 43 9.36 -0.15 8.21
C SER A 43 9.68 0.21 6.76
N PHE A 44 10.78 0.93 6.50
CA PHE A 44 11.20 1.33 5.16
C PHE A 44 11.30 0.18 4.17
N PRO A 45 12.05 -0.90 4.43
CA PRO A 45 12.19 -1.99 3.46
C PRO A 45 10.84 -2.60 3.06
N ALA A 46 9.97 -2.89 4.03
CA ALA A 46 8.67 -3.50 3.77
C ALA A 46 7.75 -2.59 2.94
N ASN A 47 7.63 -1.32 3.34
CA ASN A 47 6.79 -0.36 2.63
C ASN A 47 7.29 -0.06 1.22
N PHE A 48 8.61 -0.06 1.02
CA PHE A 48 9.20 0.11 -0.31
C PHE A 48 8.82 -1.05 -1.23
N ILE A 49 9.02 -2.30 -0.81
CA ILE A 49 8.65 -3.47 -1.62
C ILE A 49 7.14 -3.51 -1.88
N HIS A 50 6.31 -3.28 -0.87
CA HIS A 50 4.85 -3.23 -1.07
C HIS A 50 4.42 -2.13 -2.04
N SER A 51 5.13 -1.00 -2.08
CA SER A 51 4.85 0.06 -3.06
C SER A 51 5.22 -0.35 -4.49
N LEU A 52 6.27 -1.16 -4.66
CA LEU A 52 6.65 -1.73 -5.95
C LEU A 52 5.63 -2.79 -6.39
N ASP A 53 5.21 -3.69 -5.50
CA ASP A 53 4.19 -4.71 -5.80
C ASP A 53 2.86 -4.06 -6.22
N ALA A 54 2.44 -3.00 -5.53
CA ALA A 54 1.27 -2.23 -5.89
C ALA A 54 1.42 -1.55 -7.26
N THR A 55 2.60 -1.01 -7.56
CA THR A 55 2.90 -0.40 -8.86
C THR A 55 2.82 -1.44 -9.98
N HIS A 56 3.44 -2.60 -9.78
CA HIS A 56 3.42 -3.72 -10.71
C HIS A 56 2.00 -4.24 -10.98
N MET A 57 1.19 -4.40 -9.92
CA MET A 57 -0.23 -4.77 -10.02
C MET A 57 -1.01 -3.74 -10.86
N ILE A 58 -0.81 -2.44 -10.61
CA ILE A 58 -1.52 -1.37 -11.33
C ILE A 58 -1.11 -1.36 -12.81
N LEU A 59 0.17 -1.51 -13.13
CA LEU A 59 0.66 -1.59 -14.52
C LEU A 59 0.07 -2.80 -15.26
N THR A 60 0.01 -3.96 -14.60
CA THR A 60 -0.63 -5.17 -15.12
C THR A 60 -2.12 -4.93 -15.40
N CYS A 61 -2.84 -4.31 -14.45
CA CYS A 61 -4.26 -3.96 -14.59
C CYS A 61 -4.50 -3.01 -15.78
N LEU A 62 -3.66 -1.98 -15.94
CA LEU A 62 -3.76 -1.05 -17.06
C LEU A 62 -3.55 -1.74 -18.41
N SER A 63 -2.58 -2.65 -18.51
CA SER A 63 -2.33 -3.42 -19.73
C SER A 63 -3.48 -4.38 -20.04
N CYS A 64 -4.05 -5.04 -19.03
CA CYS A 64 -5.25 -5.87 -19.19
C CYS A 64 -6.43 -5.05 -19.69
N LYS A 65 -6.66 -3.86 -19.11
CA LYS A 65 -7.73 -2.94 -19.52
C LYS A 65 -7.60 -2.51 -20.98
N GLN A 66 -6.39 -2.23 -21.46
CA GLN A 66 -6.14 -1.88 -22.86
C GLN A 66 -6.46 -3.02 -23.83
N GLN A 67 -6.35 -4.27 -23.38
CA GLN A 67 -6.60 -5.48 -24.17
C GLN A 67 -8.02 -6.05 -23.96
N GLY A 68 -8.88 -5.38 -23.18
CA GLY A 68 -10.24 -5.86 -22.88
C GLY A 68 -10.28 -7.10 -21.98
N ILE A 69 -9.20 -7.41 -21.26
CA ILE A 69 -9.11 -8.54 -20.34
C ILE A 69 -9.66 -8.12 -18.98
N THR A 70 -10.65 -8.86 -18.48
CA THR A 70 -11.15 -8.67 -17.11
C THR A 70 -10.06 -9.06 -16.13
N PHE A 71 -9.68 -8.15 -15.24
CA PHE A 71 -8.62 -8.34 -14.26
C PHE A 71 -9.18 -8.13 -12.85
N SER A 72 -8.81 -9.03 -11.94
CA SER A 72 -9.03 -8.88 -10.50
C SER A 72 -7.76 -9.29 -9.77
N SER A 73 -7.50 -8.71 -8.61
CA SER A 73 -6.31 -9.01 -7.82
C SER A 73 -6.57 -8.95 -6.33
N VAL A 74 -5.95 -9.89 -5.61
CA VAL A 74 -5.77 -9.82 -4.16
C VAL A 74 -4.27 -9.76 -3.92
N HIS A 75 -3.75 -8.54 -3.74
CA HIS A 75 -2.32 -8.28 -3.64
C HIS A 75 -1.49 -8.87 -4.81
N ASP A 76 -0.75 -9.94 -4.55
CA ASP A 76 0.14 -10.65 -5.46
C ASP A 76 -0.55 -11.77 -6.27
N SER A 77 -1.84 -12.01 -6.00
CA SER A 77 -2.64 -13.02 -6.68
C SER A 77 -3.51 -12.38 -7.76
N TYR A 78 -3.32 -12.78 -9.02
CA TYR A 78 -3.97 -12.19 -10.19
C TYR A 78 -4.97 -13.14 -10.85
N TRP A 79 -6.19 -12.67 -11.07
CA TRP A 79 -7.30 -13.48 -11.59
C TRP A 79 -7.88 -12.87 -12.87
N THR A 80 -8.34 -13.75 -13.77
CA THR A 80 -9.07 -13.43 -14.99
C THR A 80 -9.96 -14.62 -15.39
N HIS A 81 -10.74 -14.49 -16.47
CA HIS A 81 -11.48 -15.62 -17.03
C HIS A 81 -10.52 -16.66 -17.64
N PRO A 82 -10.84 -17.97 -17.60
CA PRO A 82 -9.95 -19.03 -18.05
C PRO A 82 -9.39 -18.86 -19.48
N CYS A 83 -10.19 -18.31 -20.40
CA CYS A 83 -9.79 -18.06 -21.78
C CYS A 83 -8.65 -17.03 -21.93
N PHE A 84 -8.38 -16.22 -20.89
CA PHE A 84 -7.36 -15.16 -20.92
C PHE A 84 -6.14 -15.46 -20.04
N VAL A 85 -6.08 -16.64 -19.40
CA VAL A 85 -4.98 -16.98 -18.46
C VAL A 85 -3.61 -16.90 -19.14
N ASP A 86 -3.48 -17.40 -20.36
CA ASP A 86 -2.21 -17.35 -21.10
C ASP A 86 -1.78 -15.93 -21.45
N GLN A 87 -2.73 -15.07 -21.80
CA GLN A 87 -2.47 -13.66 -22.09
C GLN A 87 -2.09 -12.90 -20.82
N LEU A 88 -2.83 -13.09 -19.73
CA LEU A 88 -2.52 -12.49 -18.43
C LEU A 88 -1.10 -12.87 -17.97
N ASN A 89 -0.71 -14.13 -18.13
CA ASN A 89 0.63 -14.61 -17.81
C ASN A 89 1.74 -13.84 -18.57
N GLN A 90 1.52 -13.55 -19.86
CA GLN A 90 2.47 -12.75 -20.64
C GLN A 90 2.52 -11.30 -20.17
N ILE A 91 1.36 -10.71 -19.88
CA ILE A 91 1.24 -9.33 -19.40
C ILE A 91 1.97 -9.15 -18.06
N ILE A 92 1.79 -10.06 -17.10
CA ILE A 92 2.46 -10.01 -15.80
C ILE A 92 3.98 -9.99 -15.98
N ARG A 93 4.54 -10.91 -16.77
CA ARG A 93 6.00 -10.96 -17.01
C ARG A 93 6.52 -9.68 -17.67
N LYS A 94 5.77 -9.17 -18.65
CA LYS A 94 6.14 -7.91 -19.31
C LYS A 94 6.12 -6.74 -18.33
N ALA A 95 5.05 -6.59 -17.55
CA ALA A 95 4.92 -5.53 -16.57
C ALA A 95 6.03 -5.60 -15.50
N PHE A 96 6.48 -6.80 -15.14
CA PHE A 96 7.59 -6.98 -14.21
C PHE A 96 8.90 -6.43 -14.80
N CYS A 97 9.23 -6.80 -16.04
CA CYS A 97 10.39 -6.26 -16.74
C CYS A 97 10.31 -4.74 -16.88
N ASP A 98 9.16 -4.20 -17.31
CA ASP A 98 8.97 -2.76 -17.50
C ASP A 98 9.09 -1.97 -16.18
N THR A 99 8.82 -2.58 -15.02
CA THR A 99 8.97 -1.94 -13.70
C THR A 99 10.43 -1.88 -13.23
N HIS A 100 11.31 -2.77 -13.74
CA HIS A 100 12.68 -2.95 -13.26
C HIS A 100 13.77 -2.66 -14.32
N SER A 101 13.38 -2.18 -15.51
CA SER A 101 14.29 -1.80 -16.61
C SER A 101 14.52 -0.30 -16.62
#